data_AF-A0A4P6X2R0-F1
#
_entry.id   AF-A0A4P6X2R0-F1
#
_cell.length_a   1.000
_cell.length_b   1.000
_cell.length_c   1.000
_cell.angle_alpha   90.00
_cell.angle_beta   90.00
_cell.angle_gamma   90.00
#
_symmetry.space_group_name_H-M   'P 1'
#
loop_
_entity.id
_entity.type
_entity.pdbx_description
1 polymer ?
#
loop_
_entity_poly.entity_id
_entity_poly.type
_entity_poly.pdbx_seq_one_letter_code
_entity_poly.pdbx_strand_id
1 'polypeptide(L)'
;MRIRPRGPEVYRKRIERALAKGLSKSAARGHAKIGEPTVSGLAVKPDTRLGEGFARVANGESLTATARALRISRERLRRSIAEHGDYVREGRRYAFKPSIENSLPLYSGGRLIDVKVDDEGAKRLGAYMAAVGKYLPTGRFSLLEPYVGQGVTDVRGIYHPFETDPDTLYELRAKG
;
A
#
# COMPACT_ATOMS: atom_id res chain seq x y z
N MET A 1 52.08 22.60 2.50
CA MET A 1 51.03 23.34 3.23
C MET A 1 49.68 23.01 2.59
N ARG A 2 48.83 22.16 3.21
CA ARG A 2 47.53 21.76 2.63
C ARG A 2 46.47 22.81 2.96
N ILE A 3 46.13 23.66 1.99
CA ILE A 3 45.08 24.66 2.11
C ILE A 3 43.73 23.93 2.27
N ARG A 4 43.05 24.11 3.41
CA ARG A 4 41.68 23.60 3.57
C ARG A 4 40.77 24.37 2.59
N PRO A 5 40.08 23.71 1.65
CA PRO A 5 39.22 24.39 0.70
C PRO A 5 38.09 25.12 1.45
N ARG A 6 37.84 26.39 1.11
CA ARG A 6 36.73 27.18 1.67
C ARG A 6 35.40 26.66 1.12
N GLY A 7 34.34 26.87 1.91
CA GLY A 7 32.97 26.38 1.73
C GLY A 7 32.43 26.21 0.29
N PRO A 8 32.57 27.18 -0.63
CA PRO A 8 31.99 27.05 -1.98
C PRO A 8 32.65 25.99 -2.87
N GLU A 9 33.97 25.80 -2.78
CA GLU A 9 34.67 24.75 -3.54
C GLU A 9 34.36 23.35 -3.02
N VAL A 10 34.19 23.23 -1.68
CA VAL A 10 33.77 21.98 -1.04
C VAL A 10 32.34 21.63 -1.48
N TYR A 11 31.45 22.63 -1.54
CA TYR A 11 30.08 22.46 -1.98
C TYR A 11 29.99 22.02 -3.44
N ARG A 12 30.78 22.63 -4.33
CA ARG A 12 30.82 22.26 -5.75
C ARG A 12 31.35 20.84 -5.97
N LYS A 13 32.46 20.48 -5.32
CA LYS A 13 33.01 19.11 -5.35
C LYS A 13 32.04 18.09 -4.76
N ARG A 14 31.21 18.46 -3.78
CA ARG A 14 30.16 17.60 -3.22
C ARG A 14 29.06 17.33 -4.24
N ILE A 15 28.62 18.35 -4.97
CA ILE A 15 27.60 18.21 -6.03
C ILE A 15 28.14 17.37 -7.19
N GLU A 16 29.35 17.63 -7.67
CA GLU A 16 29.98 16.86 -8.75
C GLU A 16 30.12 15.37 -8.39
N ARG A 17 30.54 15.07 -7.15
CA ARG A 17 30.61 13.69 -6.64
C ARG A 17 29.25 13.02 -6.50
N ALA A 18 28.21 13.76 -6.12
CA ALA A 18 26.86 13.23 -6.03
C ALA A 18 26.28 12.94 -7.42
N LEU A 19 26.47 13.86 -8.39
CA LEU A 19 26.07 13.66 -9.79
C LEU A 19 26.79 12.45 -10.42
N ALA A 20 28.09 12.29 -10.16
CA ALA A 20 28.86 11.14 -10.65
C ALA A 20 28.39 9.79 -10.06
N LYS A 21 27.69 9.81 -8.92
CA LYS A 21 27.04 8.64 -8.31
C LYS A 21 25.62 8.38 -8.82
N GLY A 22 25.20 9.08 -9.89
CA GLY A 22 23.86 8.92 -10.48
C GLY A 22 22.74 9.61 -9.69
N LEU A 23 23.06 10.48 -8.73
CA LEU A 23 22.06 11.24 -7.98
C LEU A 23 21.58 12.43 -8.83
N SER A 24 20.28 12.72 -8.77
CA SER A 24 19.71 13.90 -9.42
C SER A 24 20.35 15.19 -8.88
N LYS A 25 20.32 16.28 -9.67
CA LYS A 25 20.80 17.60 -9.24
C LYS A 25 20.07 18.12 -8.00
N SER A 26 18.80 17.73 -7.82
CA SER A 26 17.98 17.96 -6.63
C SER A 26 18.50 17.18 -5.42
N ALA A 27 18.76 15.88 -5.58
CA ALA A 27 19.31 15.03 -4.54
C ALA A 27 20.72 15.46 -4.11
N ALA A 28 21.60 15.79 -5.06
CA ALA A 28 22.95 16.28 -4.81
C ALA A 28 22.99 17.56 -3.93
N ARG A 29 21.93 18.38 -4.01
CA ARG A 29 21.76 19.60 -3.22
C ARG A 29 21.12 19.36 -1.85
N GLY A 30 20.59 18.16 -1.58
CA GLY A 30 19.92 17.81 -0.32
C GLY A 30 18.38 17.86 -0.37
N HIS A 31 17.80 18.04 -1.56
CA HIS A 31 16.35 18.06 -1.77
C HIS A 31 15.94 16.94 -2.74
N ALA A 32 16.26 15.69 -2.42
CA ALA A 32 15.86 14.54 -3.21
C ALA A 32 14.32 14.48 -3.32
N LYS A 33 13.80 14.23 -4.52
CA LYS A 33 12.36 14.05 -4.74
C LYS A 33 11.92 12.65 -4.28
N ILE A 34 10.61 12.44 -4.14
CA ILE A 34 10.03 11.13 -3.82
C ILE A 34 10.49 10.12 -4.87
N GLY A 35 11.03 8.98 -4.42
CA GLY A 35 11.60 7.94 -5.29
C GLY A 35 13.05 8.19 -5.75
N GLU A 36 13.65 9.35 -5.47
CA GLU A 36 15.05 9.60 -5.79
C GLU A 36 15.98 9.08 -4.69
N PRO A 37 17.12 8.47 -5.05
CA PRO A 37 18.13 8.10 -4.07
C PRO A 37 18.64 9.35 -3.34
N THR A 38 18.77 9.28 -2.02
CA THR A 38 19.22 10.39 -1.18
C THR A 38 20.73 10.27 -0.91
N VAL A 39 21.45 11.39 -0.84
CA VAL A 39 22.91 11.43 -0.60
C VAL A 39 23.33 10.72 0.70
N SER A 40 22.45 10.68 1.70
CA SER A 40 22.69 10.04 2.99
C SER A 40 22.51 8.51 2.97
N GLY A 41 21.93 7.93 1.92
CA GLY A 41 21.64 6.48 1.84
C GLY A 41 20.63 5.96 2.90
N LEU A 42 20.21 6.80 3.84
CA LEU A 42 19.19 6.45 4.82
C LEU A 42 17.83 6.48 4.14
N ALA A 43 17.21 5.31 4.02
CA ALA A 43 15.78 5.21 3.78
C ALA A 43 15.07 6.11 4.80
N VAL A 44 14.26 7.05 4.32
CA VAL A 44 13.36 7.82 5.18
C VAL A 44 12.52 6.79 5.91
N LYS A 45 12.74 6.63 7.23
CA LYS A 45 11.95 5.69 8.02
C LYS A 45 10.48 6.03 7.77
N PRO A 46 9.63 5.06 7.38
CA PRO A 46 8.22 5.33 7.18
C PRO A 46 7.68 5.91 8.48
N ASP A 47 7.19 7.15 8.40
CA ASP A 47 6.67 7.85 9.56
C ASP A 47 5.34 7.18 9.93
N THR A 48 5.39 6.29 10.92
CA THR A 48 4.23 5.50 11.36
C THR A 48 3.04 6.39 11.74
N ARG A 49 3.31 7.63 12.13
CA ARG A 49 2.28 8.63 12.47
C ARG A 49 1.53 9.14 11.23
N LEU A 50 2.17 9.19 10.05
CA LEU A 50 1.46 9.52 8.82
C LEU A 50 0.50 8.38 8.43
N GLY A 51 0.96 7.12 8.59
CA GLY A 51 0.14 5.92 8.44
C GLY A 51 -1.11 5.93 9.34
N GLU A 52 -0.94 6.21 10.63
CA GLU A 52 -2.05 6.33 11.57
C GLU A 52 -2.96 7.53 11.25
N GLY A 53 -2.39 8.63 10.75
CA GLY A 53 -3.11 9.79 10.27
C GLY A 53 -4.03 9.48 9.11
N PHE A 54 -3.60 8.61 8.18
CA PHE A 54 -4.44 8.12 7.09
C PHE A 54 -5.65 7.35 7.61
N ALA A 55 -5.44 6.37 8.50
CA ALA A 55 -6.51 5.54 9.04
C ALA A 55 -7.57 6.37 9.80
N ARG A 56 -7.14 7.36 10.59
CA ARG A 56 -8.07 8.24 11.34
C ARG A 56 -8.89 9.15 10.43
N VAL A 57 -8.26 9.74 9.43
CA VAL A 57 -8.98 10.54 8.43
C VAL A 57 -9.92 9.66 7.59
N ALA A 58 -9.53 8.41 7.30
CA ALA A 58 -10.39 7.40 6.66
C ALA A 58 -11.69 7.18 7.42
N ASN A 59 -11.58 7.05 8.75
CA ASN A 59 -12.70 6.82 9.66
C ASN A 59 -13.58 8.07 9.86
N GLY A 60 -13.35 9.14 9.11
CA GLY A 60 -14.15 10.36 9.12
C GLY A 60 -13.70 11.42 10.12
N GLU A 61 -12.55 11.26 10.77
CA GLU A 61 -11.99 12.31 11.63
C GLU A 61 -11.57 13.54 10.82
N SER A 62 -11.70 14.71 11.42
CA SER A 62 -11.22 15.94 10.77
C SER A 62 -9.70 15.96 10.71
N LEU A 63 -9.15 16.36 9.56
CA LEU A 63 -7.71 16.51 9.33
C LEU A 63 -7.01 17.38 10.41
N THR A 64 -7.72 18.36 10.97
CA THR A 64 -7.21 19.20 12.06
C THR A 64 -7.15 18.47 13.40
N ALA A 65 -8.17 17.68 13.74
CA ALA A 65 -8.19 16.88 14.96
C ALA A 65 -7.11 15.79 14.92
N THR A 66 -7.02 15.08 13.80
CA THR A 66 -6.02 14.03 13.59
C THR A 66 -4.58 14.58 13.62
N ALA A 67 -4.33 15.72 12.98
CA ALA A 67 -3.02 16.38 13.01
C ALA A 67 -2.60 16.77 14.44
N ARG A 68 -3.53 17.29 15.25
CA ARG A 68 -3.30 17.61 16.66
C ARG A 68 -3.03 16.37 17.50
N ALA A 69 -3.83 15.32 17.34
CA ALA A 69 -3.68 14.06 18.07
C ALA A 69 -2.33 13.40 17.82
N LEU A 70 -1.86 13.42 16.56
CA LEU A 70 -0.62 12.79 16.14
C LEU A 70 0.61 13.72 16.25
N ARG A 71 0.40 14.97 16.70
CA ARG A 71 1.42 16.02 16.78
C ARG A 71 2.17 16.23 15.46
N ILE A 72 1.43 16.20 14.35
CA ILE A 72 1.95 16.46 13.00
C ILE A 72 1.39 17.82 12.53
N SER A 73 2.18 18.56 11.75
CA SER A 73 1.65 19.73 11.06
C SER A 73 0.50 19.35 10.14
N ARG A 74 -0.59 20.11 10.21
CA ARG A 74 -1.75 19.97 9.32
C ARG A 74 -1.34 19.94 7.85
N GLU A 75 -0.39 20.79 7.46
CA GLU A 75 0.08 20.89 6.07
C GLU A 75 0.91 19.66 5.66
N ARG A 76 1.65 19.06 6.59
CA ARG A 76 2.40 17.83 6.34
C ARG A 76 1.47 16.64 6.14
N LEU A 77 0.43 16.50 6.98
CA LEU A 77 -0.59 15.47 6.81
C LEU A 77 -1.39 15.67 5.51
N ARG A 78 -1.79 16.91 5.20
CA ARG A 78 -2.49 17.26 3.96
C ARG A 78 -1.67 16.94 2.70
N ARG A 79 -0.39 17.32 2.69
CA ARG A 79 0.51 17.04 1.57
C ARG A 79 0.72 15.55 1.38
N SER A 80 0.93 14.82 2.48
CA SER A 80 1.08 13.37 2.44
C SER A 80 -0.19 12.68 1.91
N ILE A 81 -1.38 13.09 2.36
CA ILE A 81 -2.66 12.60 1.82
C ILE A 81 -2.79 12.88 0.31
N ALA A 82 -2.41 14.09 -0.13
CA ALA A 82 -2.46 14.46 -1.55
C ALA A 82 -1.44 13.69 -2.40
N GLU A 83 -0.26 13.38 -1.85
CA GLU A 83 0.80 12.61 -2.51
C GLU A 83 0.44 11.12 -2.65
N HIS A 84 -0.35 10.57 -1.72
CA HIS A 84 -0.78 9.16 -1.73
C HIS A 84 -2.13 8.89 -2.43
N GLY A 85 -2.69 9.89 -3.13
CA GLY A 85 -3.58 9.67 -4.29
C GLY A 85 -5.05 9.23 -4.07
N ASP A 86 -5.38 8.58 -2.95
CA ASP A 86 -6.64 7.82 -2.86
C ASP A 86 -7.76 8.52 -2.08
N TYR A 87 -7.82 9.85 -2.10
CA TYR A 87 -8.80 10.61 -1.31
C TYR A 87 -9.67 11.51 -2.18
N VAL A 88 -10.98 11.49 -1.94
CA VAL A 88 -11.94 12.47 -2.46
C VAL A 88 -12.34 13.41 -1.33
N ARG A 89 -12.29 14.71 -1.61
CA ARG A 89 -12.80 15.71 -0.68
C ARG A 89 -14.32 15.77 -0.79
N GLU A 90 -15.01 15.18 0.17
CA GLU A 90 -16.45 15.35 0.36
C GLU A 90 -16.70 16.54 1.29
N GLY A 91 -16.79 17.74 0.70
CA GLY A 91 -17.03 18.98 1.42
C GLY A 91 -15.91 19.34 2.42
N ARG A 92 -16.16 19.10 3.72
CA ARG A 92 -15.21 19.34 4.82
C ARG A 92 -14.45 18.08 5.26
N ARG A 93 -14.77 16.91 4.70
CA ARG A 93 -14.17 15.63 5.05
C ARG A 93 -13.36 15.09 3.86
N TYR A 94 -12.38 14.25 4.18
CA TYR A 94 -11.66 13.46 3.18
C TYR A 94 -12.23 12.04 3.31
N ALA A 95 -12.92 11.58 2.27
CA ALA A 95 -13.28 10.19 2.14
C ALA A 95 -12.19 9.50 1.32
N PHE A 96 -11.86 8.24 1.65
CA PHE A 96 -11.10 7.44 0.70
C PHE A 96 -11.93 7.31 -0.58
N LYS A 97 -11.28 7.38 -1.74
CA LYS A 97 -11.86 6.73 -2.92
C LYS A 97 -12.10 5.29 -2.49
N PRO A 98 -13.33 4.75 -2.62
CA PRO A 98 -13.46 3.30 -2.56
C PRO A 98 -12.42 2.74 -3.53
N SER A 99 -11.55 1.86 -3.02
CA SER A 99 -10.50 1.23 -3.81
C SER A 99 -11.15 0.33 -4.86
N ILE A 100 -11.67 0.93 -5.93
CA ILE A 100 -12.32 0.25 -7.06
C ILE A 100 -11.25 -0.51 -7.90
N GLU A 101 -9.99 -0.51 -7.49
CA GLU A 101 -8.86 -1.03 -8.25
C GLU A 101 -8.09 -2.19 -7.63
N ASN A 102 -8.47 -2.70 -6.45
CA ASN A 102 -7.91 -3.97 -5.99
C ASN A 102 -8.59 -5.12 -6.73
N SER A 103 -8.14 -5.37 -7.96
CA SER A 103 -8.39 -6.60 -8.68
C SER A 103 -7.61 -7.70 -7.99
N LEU A 104 -8.30 -8.58 -7.27
CA LEU A 104 -7.69 -9.65 -6.49
C LEU A 104 -8.00 -11.01 -7.10
N PRO A 105 -7.02 -11.93 -7.12
CA PRO A 105 -7.23 -13.29 -7.59
C PRO A 105 -8.14 -14.06 -6.64
N LEU A 106 -9.11 -14.77 -7.19
CA LEU A 106 -10.07 -15.60 -6.48
C LEU A 106 -10.24 -16.96 -7.17
N TYR A 107 -10.22 -18.04 -6.39
CA TYR A 107 -10.70 -19.34 -6.87
C TYR A 107 -12.22 -19.42 -6.69
N SER A 108 -12.95 -19.54 -7.80
CA SER A 108 -14.41 -19.60 -7.83
C SER A 108 -14.89 -20.49 -8.98
N GLY A 109 -15.78 -21.44 -8.68
CA GLY A 109 -16.42 -22.30 -9.69
C GLY A 109 -15.41 -23.06 -10.56
N GLY A 110 -14.34 -23.58 -9.94
CA GLY A 110 -13.27 -24.28 -10.65
C GLY A 110 -12.41 -23.42 -11.58
N ARG A 111 -12.34 -22.10 -11.36
CA ARG A 111 -11.47 -21.18 -12.12
C ARG A 111 -10.77 -20.19 -11.21
N LEU A 112 -9.59 -19.74 -11.64
CA LEU A 112 -8.93 -18.55 -11.09
C LEU A 112 -9.44 -17.33 -11.85
N ILE A 113 -10.11 -16.42 -11.16
CA ILE A 113 -10.67 -15.18 -11.71
C ILE A 113 -10.14 -13.98 -10.95
N ASP A 114 -10.01 -12.84 -11.62
CA ASP A 114 -9.72 -11.57 -10.98
C ASP A 114 -11.03 -10.83 -10.68
N VAL A 115 -11.27 -10.53 -9.41
CA VAL A 115 -12.47 -9.84 -8.95
C VAL A 115 -12.14 -8.50 -8.30
N LYS A 116 -12.96 -7.50 -8.62
CA LYS A 116 -12.88 -6.17 -8.02
C LYS A 116 -13.87 -6.09 -6.87
N VAL A 117 -13.35 -5.95 -5.66
CA VAL A 117 -14.13 -5.96 -4.42
C VAL A 117 -13.85 -4.69 -3.62
N ASP A 118 -14.78 -4.31 -2.75
CA ASP A 118 -14.56 -3.25 -1.77
C ASP A 118 -13.60 -3.70 -0.66
N ASP A 119 -13.30 -2.81 0.29
CA ASP A 119 -12.33 -3.10 1.35
C ASP A 119 -12.77 -4.28 2.26
N GLU A 120 -14.07 -4.49 2.44
CA GLU A 120 -14.59 -5.61 3.23
C GLU A 120 -14.44 -6.94 2.46
N GLY A 121 -14.84 -6.94 1.19
CA GLY A 121 -14.66 -8.07 0.29
C GLY A 121 -13.19 -8.43 0.10
N ALA A 122 -12.30 -7.44 0.02
CA ALA A 122 -10.85 -7.64 -0.06
C ALA A 122 -10.29 -8.35 1.17
N LYS A 123 -10.73 -7.97 2.38
CA LYS A 123 -10.34 -8.65 3.62
C LYS A 123 -10.82 -10.09 3.66
N ARG A 124 -12.08 -10.34 3.28
CA ARG A 124 -12.66 -11.69 3.23
C ARG A 124 -11.96 -12.57 2.20
N LEU A 125 -11.77 -12.07 0.99
CA LEU A 125 -11.05 -12.76 -0.08
C LEU A 125 -9.61 -13.06 0.34
N GLY A 126 -8.90 -12.10 0.94
CA GLY A 126 -7.54 -12.31 1.45
C GLY A 126 -7.46 -13.39 2.53
N ALA A 127 -8.41 -13.43 3.46
CA ALA A 127 -8.49 -14.47 4.49
C ALA A 127 -8.74 -15.86 3.89
N TYR A 128 -9.65 -15.96 2.91
CA TYR A 128 -9.90 -17.18 2.15
C TYR A 128 -8.65 -17.66 1.40
N MET A 129 -8.01 -16.79 0.62
CA MET A 129 -6.81 -17.15 -0.14
C MET A 129 -5.65 -17.59 0.79
N ALA A 130 -5.52 -16.97 1.96
CA ALA A 130 -4.56 -17.40 2.97
C ALA A 130 -4.90 -18.79 3.55
N ALA A 131 -6.20 -19.10 3.72
CA ALA A 131 -6.64 -20.43 4.16
C ALA A 131 -6.36 -21.49 3.09
N VAL A 132 -6.65 -21.21 1.82
CA VAL A 132 -6.31 -22.09 0.68
C VAL A 132 -4.80 -22.35 0.61
N GLY A 133 -3.98 -21.30 0.75
CA GLY A 133 -2.52 -21.43 0.74
C GLY A 133 -1.97 -22.32 1.87
N LYS A 134 -2.67 -22.39 3.02
CA LYS A 134 -2.34 -23.33 4.12
C LYS A 134 -2.93 -24.72 3.90
N TYR A 135 -4.11 -24.81 3.29
CA TYR A 135 -4.78 -26.06 2.98
C TYR A 135 -3.97 -26.90 1.99
N LEU A 136 -3.58 -26.34 0.84
CA LEU A 136 -2.89 -27.05 -0.24
C LEU A 136 -1.68 -27.90 0.23
N PRO A 137 -0.77 -27.40 1.10
CA PRO A 137 0.33 -28.21 1.62
C PRO A 137 -0.03 -29.13 2.79
N THR A 138 -1.11 -28.84 3.55
CA THR A 138 -1.44 -29.60 4.78
C THR A 138 -2.57 -30.60 4.62
N GLY A 139 -3.40 -30.46 3.58
CA GLY A 139 -4.61 -31.27 3.36
C GLY A 139 -5.70 -31.10 4.42
N ARG A 140 -5.57 -30.13 5.35
CA ARG A 140 -6.50 -29.98 6.48
C ARG A 140 -7.76 -29.24 6.08
N PHE A 141 -8.85 -29.97 5.82
CA PHE A 141 -10.14 -29.41 5.41
C PHE A 141 -10.75 -28.43 6.43
N SER A 142 -10.44 -28.57 7.72
CA SER A 142 -10.89 -27.63 8.77
C SER A 142 -10.46 -26.16 8.54
N LEU A 143 -9.47 -25.92 7.69
CA LEU A 143 -9.08 -24.57 7.26
C LEU A 143 -10.07 -23.94 6.27
N LEU A 144 -10.80 -24.77 5.51
CA LEU A 144 -11.76 -24.37 4.49
C LEU A 144 -13.20 -24.37 4.98
N GLU A 145 -13.53 -25.15 6.01
CA GLU A 145 -14.88 -25.22 6.61
C GLU A 145 -15.55 -23.86 6.83
N PRO A 146 -14.88 -22.81 7.36
CA PRO A 146 -15.52 -21.52 7.57
C PRO A 146 -15.97 -20.85 6.27
N TYR A 147 -15.42 -21.23 5.12
CA TYR A 147 -15.66 -20.60 3.82
C TYR A 147 -16.68 -21.35 2.97
N VAL A 148 -17.15 -22.52 3.41
CA VAL A 148 -18.16 -23.32 2.69
C VAL A 148 -19.47 -22.54 2.59
N GLY A 149 -19.97 -22.39 1.36
CA GLY A 149 -21.18 -21.60 1.07
C GLY A 149 -21.00 -20.09 1.18
N GLN A 150 -19.78 -19.61 1.48
CA GLN A 150 -19.46 -18.19 1.49
C GLN A 150 -18.90 -17.74 0.13
N GLY A 151 -18.71 -16.44 0.01
CA GLY A 151 -18.25 -15.78 -1.21
C GLY A 151 -18.14 -14.29 -1.02
N VAL A 152 -17.79 -13.61 -2.10
CA VAL A 152 -17.68 -12.15 -2.14
C VAL A 152 -18.55 -11.60 -3.26
N THR A 153 -19.13 -10.43 -3.01
CA THR A 153 -19.84 -9.68 -4.05
C THR A 153 -18.87 -8.66 -4.63
N ASP A 154 -18.76 -8.63 -5.96
CA ASP A 154 -17.93 -7.64 -6.63
C ASP A 154 -18.59 -6.25 -6.63
N VAL A 155 -17.84 -5.23 -7.03
CA VAL A 155 -18.32 -3.85 -7.16
C VAL A 155 -19.43 -3.67 -8.19
N ARG A 156 -19.70 -4.68 -9.03
CA ARG A 156 -20.78 -4.72 -10.03
C ARG A 156 -22.03 -5.42 -9.47
N GLY A 157 -22.00 -5.89 -8.23
CA GLY A 157 -23.10 -6.60 -7.57
C GLY A 157 -23.17 -8.09 -7.89
N ILE A 158 -22.14 -8.68 -8.54
CA ILE A 158 -22.10 -10.10 -8.89
C ILE A 158 -21.49 -10.88 -7.72
N TYR A 159 -22.21 -11.90 -7.25
CA TYR A 159 -21.72 -12.79 -6.21
C TYR A 159 -20.82 -13.89 -6.78
N HIS A 160 -19.64 -14.02 -6.20
CA HIS A 160 -18.63 -15.04 -6.54
C HIS A 160 -18.45 -15.97 -5.34
N PRO A 161 -18.91 -17.22 -5.38
CA PRO A 161 -18.73 -18.18 -4.29
C PRO A 161 -17.25 -18.56 -4.18
N PHE A 162 -16.79 -18.83 -2.96
CA PHE A 162 -15.46 -19.36 -2.72
C PHE A 162 -15.38 -20.83 -3.11
N GLU A 163 -14.28 -21.21 -3.78
CA GLU A 163 -14.01 -22.61 -4.06
C GLU A 163 -13.53 -23.33 -2.80
N THR A 164 -14.23 -24.39 -2.40
CA THR A 164 -13.88 -25.18 -1.22
C THR A 164 -13.68 -26.65 -1.54
N ASP A 165 -13.91 -27.06 -2.80
CA ASP A 165 -13.70 -28.44 -3.21
C ASP A 165 -12.19 -28.77 -3.27
N PRO A 166 -11.72 -29.76 -2.48
CA PRO A 166 -10.34 -30.22 -2.45
C PRO A 166 -9.70 -30.46 -3.82
N ASP A 167 -10.36 -31.28 -4.63
CA ASP A 167 -9.82 -31.76 -5.91
C ASP A 167 -9.69 -30.59 -6.88
N THR A 168 -10.72 -29.75 -6.92
CA THR A 168 -10.74 -28.53 -7.73
C THR A 168 -9.63 -27.56 -7.31
N LEU A 169 -9.38 -27.37 -6.01
CA LEU A 169 -8.30 -26.49 -5.53
C LEU A 169 -6.92 -27.03 -5.90
N TYR A 170 -6.69 -28.34 -5.84
CA TYR A 170 -5.45 -28.96 -6.30
C TYR A 170 -5.25 -28.81 -7.80
N GLU A 171 -6.31 -29.02 -8.60
CA GLU A 171 -6.26 -28.79 -10.06
C GLU A 171 -5.93 -27.34 -10.40
N LEU A 172 -6.57 -26.38 -9.72
CA LEU A 172 -6.35 -24.96 -9.94
C LEU A 172 -4.93 -24.53 -9.62
N ARG A 173 -4.34 -25.11 -8.57
CA ARG A 173 -2.93 -24.90 -8.23
C ARG A 173 -1.99 -25.48 -9.30
N ALA A 174 -2.33 -26.60 -9.91
CA ALA A 174 -1.52 -27.22 -10.95
C ALA A 174 -1.59 -26.49 -12.31
N LYS A 175 -2.69 -25.76 -12.56
CA LYS A 175 -2.95 -25.00 -13.79
C LYS A 175 -2.40 -23.56 -13.76
N GLY A 176 -2.07 -23.02 -12.59
CA GLY A 176 -1.48 -21.68 -12.39
C GLY A 176 0.03 -21.72 -12.25
#